data_AF-A0A401LE82-F1
#
_entry.id   AF-A0A401LE82-F1
#
_cell.length_a   1.000
_cell.length_b   1.000
_cell.length_c   1.000
_cell.angle_alpha   90.00
_cell.angle_beta   90.00
_cell.angle_gamma   90.00
#
_symmetry.space_group_name_H-M   'P 1'
#
loop_
_entity.id
_entity.type
_entity.pdbx_description
1 polymer ?
#
loop_
_entity_poly.entity_id
_entity_poly.type
_entity_poly.pdbx_seq_one_letter_code
_entity_poly.pdbx_strand_id
1 'polypeptide(L)' 'MRGIARKSAPINVIVHYPKAEEGKRELAERVASVHASLVNQHIKKLNCPSDQKVQLLDAVIKSTSIEKAGEQTP' A
#
# COMPACT_ATOMS: atom_id res chain seq x y z
N MET A 1 16.96 40.87 14.10
CA MET A 1 16.94 39.60 14.84
C MET A 1 17.22 38.44 13.89
N ARG A 2 18.30 37.65 14.08
CA ARG A 2 18.51 36.38 13.36
C ARG A 2 17.93 35.25 14.21
N GLY A 3 16.85 34.62 13.73
CA GLY A 3 16.23 33.48 14.41
C GLY A 3 17.15 32.26 14.38
N ILE A 4 17.49 31.71 15.54
CA ILE A 4 18.29 30.49 15.65
C ILE A 4 17.34 29.32 15.33
N ALA A 5 17.47 28.74 14.14
CA ALA A 5 16.78 27.51 13.79
C ALA A 5 17.29 26.37 14.69
N ARG A 6 16.43 25.85 15.58
CA ARG A 6 16.73 24.67 16.39
C ARG A 6 16.77 23.46 15.47
N LYS A 7 17.96 22.91 15.22
CA LYS A 7 18.11 21.59 14.59
C LYS A 7 17.62 20.55 15.61
N SER A 8 16.52 19.87 15.32
CA SER A 8 16.06 18.73 16.13
C SER A 8 17.08 17.60 16.02
N ALA A 9 17.40 16.96 17.15
CA ALA A 9 18.25 15.78 17.15
C ALA A 9 17.66 14.67 16.25
N PRO A 10 18.49 13.83 15.61
CA PRO A 10 18.00 12.77 14.74
C PRO A 10 17.19 11.74 15.51
N ILE A 11 16.04 11.33 14.96
CA ILE A 11 15.19 10.28 15.51
C ILE A 11 15.66 8.94 14.93
N ASN A 12 16.00 8.00 15.80
CA ASN A 12 16.32 6.64 15.39
C ASN A 12 15.04 5.79 15.36
N VAL A 13 14.75 5.18 14.21
CA VAL A 13 13.63 4.26 14.02
C VAL A 13 14.19 2.86 13.86
N ILE A 14 13.75 1.92 14.71
CA ILE A 14 14.10 0.50 14.63
C ILE A 14 12.83 -0.27 14.31
N VAL A 15 12.84 -1.07 13.25
CA VAL A 15 11.70 -1.88 12.81
C VAL A 15 11.97 -3.34 13.12
N HIS A 16 11.06 -3.97 13.85
CA HIS A 16 11.11 -5.41 14.13
C HIS A 16 10.04 -6.12 13.30
N TYR A 17 10.47 -7.04 12.45
CA TYR A 17 9.55 -7.82 11.63
C TYR A 17 8.95 -8.99 12.41
N PRO A 18 7.67 -9.32 12.16
CA PRO A 18 7.04 -10.50 12.76
C PRO A 18 7.74 -11.76 12.28
N LYS A 19 8.11 -12.64 13.23
CA LYS A 19 8.75 -13.92 12.93
C LYS A 19 7.77 -15.09 12.90
N ALA A 20 6.69 -15.01 13.68
CA ALA A 20 5.63 -16.01 13.73
C ALA A 20 4.76 -15.95 12.46
N GLU A 21 4.27 -17.10 12.00
CA GLU A 21 3.42 -17.21 10.81
C GLU A 21 2.12 -16.41 10.94
N GLU A 22 1.52 -16.39 12.13
CA GLU A 22 0.33 -15.59 12.41
C GLU A 22 0.58 -14.10 12.19
N GLY A 23 1.73 -13.60 12.66
CA GLY A 23 2.12 -12.20 12.48
C GLY A 23 2.48 -11.86 11.04
N LYS A 24 3.04 -12.81 10.28
CA LYS A 24 3.26 -12.64 8.84
C LYS A 24 1.94 -12.56 8.07
N ARG A 25 0.97 -13.42 8.42
CA ARG A 25 -0.38 -13.39 7.82
C ARG A 25 -1.09 -12.07 8.12
N GLU A 26 -1.07 -11.63 9.37
CA GLU A 26 -1.66 -10.35 9.77
C GLU A 26 -1.00 -9.18 9.02
N LEU A 27 0.33 -9.18 8.90
CA LEU A 27 1.04 -8.17 8.13
C LEU A 27 0.61 -8.19 6.66
N ALA A 28 0.50 -9.36 6.04
CA ALA A 28 0.05 -9.49 4.66
C ALA A 28 -1.37 -8.94 4.44
N GLU A 29 -2.30 -9.22 5.37
CA GLU A 29 -3.67 -8.68 5.34
C GLU A 29 -3.70 -7.15 5.46
N ARG A 30 -2.91 -6.60 6.39
CA ARG A 30 -2.78 -5.14 6.57
C ARG A 30 -2.16 -4.49 5.33
N VAL A 31 -1.14 -5.10 4.76
CA VAL A 31 -0.49 -4.64 3.52
C VAL A 31 -1.49 -4.63 2.37
N ALA A 32 -2.26 -5.70 2.19
CA ALA A 32 -3.32 -5.76 1.18
C ALA A 32 -4.37 -4.66 1.35
N SER A 33 -4.79 -4.37 2.59
CA SER A 33 -5.73 -3.29 2.89
C SER A 33 -5.18 -1.90 2.53
N VAL A 34 -3.91 -1.63 2.84
CA VAL A 34 -3.23 -0.37 2.49
C VAL A 34 -3.13 -0.23 0.97
N HIS A 35 -2.73 -1.28 0.26
CA HIS A 35 -2.67 -1.27 -1.20
C HIS A 35 -4.03 -1.01 -1.85
N ALA A 36 -5.09 -1.67 -1.37
CA ALA A 36 -6.46 -1.44 -1.86
C ALA A 36 -6.90 0.02 -1.65
N SER A 37 -6.57 0.59 -0.48
CA SER A 37 -6.85 1.99 -0.17
C SER A 37 -6.11 2.95 -1.09
N LEU A 38 -4.83 2.67 -1.36
CA LEU A 38 -4.00 3.48 -2.25
C LEU A 38 -4.53 3.47 -3.70
N VAL A 39 -4.90 2.29 -4.20
CA VAL A 39 -5.50 2.15 -5.55
C VAL A 39 -6.79 2.95 -5.65
N ASN A 40 -7.68 2.84 -4.66
CA ASN A 40 -8.93 3.60 -4.64
C ASN A 40 -8.67 5.12 -4.62
N GLN A 41 -7.72 5.59 -3.80
CA GLN A 41 -7.33 7.00 -3.77
C GLN A 41 -6.76 7.47 -5.11
N HIS A 42 -5.96 6.63 -5.77
CA HIS A 42 -5.38 6.96 -7.06
C HIS A 42 -6.47 7.09 -8.14
N ILE A 43 -7.39 6.12 -8.21
CA ILE A 43 -8.47 6.12 -9.20
C ILE A 43 -9.43 7.29 -8.99
N LYS A 44 -9.70 7.68 -7.73
CA LYS A 44 -10.49 8.87 -7.42
C LYS A 44 -9.86 10.15 -7.98
N LYS A 45 -8.53 10.27 -7.92
CA LYS A 45 -7.77 11.43 -8.41
C LYS A 45 -7.67 11.51 -9.95
N LEU A 46 -7.98 10.43 -10.67
CA LEU A 46 -7.96 10.45 -12.14
C LEU A 46 -9.08 11.34 -12.70
N ASN A 47 -8.75 12.13 -13.73
CA ASN A 47 -9.69 12.99 -14.46
C ASN A 47 -10.44 12.22 -15.55
N CYS A 48 -11.09 11.10 -15.18
CA CYS A 48 -11.93 10.32 -16.08
C CYS A 48 -13.39 10.26 -15.58
N PRO A 49 -14.37 10.01 -16.49
CA PRO A 49 -15.76 9.79 -16.13
C PRO A 49 -15.93 8.63 -15.14
N SER A 50 -17.04 8.63 -14.39
CA SER A 50 -17.36 7.59 -13.39
C SER A 50 -17.30 6.18 -13.98
N ASP A 51 -17.81 6.00 -15.19
CA ASP A 51 -17.96 4.68 -15.80
C ASP A 51 -16.60 4.08 -16.18
N GLN A 52 -15.66 4.92 -16.63
CA GLN A 52 -14.28 4.51 -16.88
C GLN A 52 -13.54 4.17 -15.58
N LYS A 53 -13.83 4.86 -14.46
CA LYS A 53 -13.26 4.53 -13.15
C LYS A 53 -13.71 3.15 -12.67
N VAL A 54 -14.98 2.81 -12.88
CA VAL A 54 -15.53 1.49 -12.53
C VAL A 54 -14.88 0.39 -13.39
N GLN A 55 -14.81 0.60 -14.71
CA GLN A 55 -14.15 -0.35 -15.61
C GLN A 55 -12.67 -0.57 -15.26
N LEU A 56 -11.96 0.49 -14.88
CA LEU A 56 -10.57 0.41 -14.44
C LEU A 56 -10.43 -0.38 -13.13
N LEU A 57 -11.31 -0.14 -12.15
CA LEU A 57 -11.35 -0.92 -10.90
C LEU A 57 -11.56 -2.40 -11.18
N ASP A 58 -12.53 -2.74 -12.03
CA ASP A 58 -12.82 -4.13 -12.41
C ASP A 58 -11.64 -4.79 -13.13
N ALA A 59 -10.97 -4.06 -14.03
CA ALA A 59 -9.78 -4.55 -14.72
C ALA A 59 -8.63 -4.83 -13.75
N VAL A 60 -8.42 -3.95 -12.76
CA VAL A 60 -7.41 -4.15 -11.72
C VAL A 60 -7.74 -5.39 -10.87
N ILE A 61 -8.99 -5.54 -10.43
CA ILE A 61 -9.42 -6.72 -9.65
C ILE A 61 -9.19 -8.01 -10.44
N LYS A 62 -9.56 -8.03 -11.73
CA LYS A 62 -9.33 -9.17 -12.62
C LYS A 62 -7.84 -9.49 -12.74
N SER A 63 -6.98 -8.50 -12.97
CA SER A 63 -5.53 -8.72 -13.09
C SER A 63 -4.91 -9.34 -11.83
N THR A 64 -5.32 -8.88 -10.64
CA THR A 64 -4.80 -9.41 -9.37
C THR A 64 -5.29 -10.82 -9.02
N SER A 65 -6.39 -11.26 -9.63
CA SER A 65 -6.96 -12.59 -9.41
C SER A 65 -6.28 -13.65 -10.29
N ILE A 66 -5.66 -13.25 -11.40
CA ILE A 66 -5.00 -14.14 -12.38
C ILE A 66 -3.58 -14.52 -11.90
N GLU A 67 -2.89 -13.61 -11.22
CA GLU A 67 -1.52 -13.82 -10.69
C GLU A 67 -1.46 -14.81 -9.50
N LYS A 68 -2.58 -15.32 -9.00
CA LYS A 68 -2.61 -16.36 -7.94
C LYS A 68 -2.09 -17.73 -8.41
N ALA A 69 -1.75 -17.90 -9.69
CA ALA A 69 -1.27 -19.16 -10.26
C ALA A 69 0.26 -19.25 -10.47
N GLY A 70 1.03 -18.18 -10.21
CA GLY A 70 2.49 -18.20 -10.38
C GLY A 70 3.20 -17.45 -9.27
N GLU A 71 4.29 -18.03 -8.77
CA GLU A 71 5.27 -17.40 -7.88
C GLU A 71 4.85 -17.12 -6.43
N GLN A 72 4.89 -18.18 -5.61
CA GLN A 72 5.45 -18.07 -4.26
C GLN A 72 6.63 -19.06 -4.14
N THR A 73 7.78 -18.53 -3.72
CA THR A 73 9.06 -19.12 -3.26
C THR A 73 10.23 -19.11 -4.26
N PRO A 74 11.48 -18.92 -3.79
CA PRO A 74 11.95 -18.88 -2.39
C PRO A 74 12.32 -17.48 -1.85
#